data_AF-A0A9D8S7M8-F1
#
_entry.id   AF-A0A9D8S7M8-F1
#
_cell.length_a   1.000
_cell.length_b   1.000
_cell.length_c   1.000
_cell.angle_alpha   90.00
_cell.angle_beta   90.00
_cell.angle_gamma   90.00
#
_symmetry.space_group_name_H-M   'P 1'
#
loop_
_entity.id
_entity.type
_entity.pdbx_description
1 polymer ?
#
loop_
_entity_poly.entity_id
_entity_poly.type
_entity_poly.pdbx_seq_one_letter_code
_entity_poly.pdbx_strand_id
1 'polypeptide(L)' 'MITKRIIPCLDVRNGTVVKGTNFKDLNEISSPVELAEYYSSH' A
#
# COMPACT_ATOMS: atom_id res chain seq x y z
N MET A 1 -5.25 4.33 -28.26
CA MET A 1 -6.11 3.79 -27.18
C MET A 1 -5.30 3.81 -25.90
N ILE A 2 -5.80 4.39 -24.81
CA ILE A 2 -5.07 4.42 -23.53
C ILE A 2 -5.09 3.02 -22.92
N THR A 3 -3.95 2.55 -22.45
CA THR A 3 -3.80 1.25 -21.77
C THR A 3 -4.54 1.27 -20.43
N LYS A 4 -5.10 0.13 -20.02
CA LYS A 4 -5.71 -0.01 -18.69
C LYS A 4 -4.64 0.18 -17.61
N ARG A 5 -5.00 0.87 -16.53
CA ARG A 5 -4.09 1.15 -15.39
C ARG A 5 -4.22 0.06 -14.33
N ILE A 6 -3.10 -0.26 -13.70
CA ILE A 6 -3.03 -1.05 -12.46
C ILE A 6 -2.58 -0.07 -11.38
N ILE A 7 -3.35 0.06 -10.30
CA ILE A 7 -3.11 1.06 -9.25
C ILE A 7 -3.10 0.34 -7.89
N PRO A 8 -1.96 0.30 -7.17
CA PRO A 8 -1.90 -0.26 -5.83
C PRO A 8 -2.52 0.70 -4.80
N CYS A 9 -3.10 0.15 -3.72
CA CYS A 9 -3.63 0.93 -2.60
C CYS A 9 -2.85 0.62 -1.31
N LEU A 10 -2.37 1.67 -0.66
CA LEU A 10 -1.61 1.62 0.58
C LEU A 10 -2.42 2.30 1.67
N ASP A 11 -2.98 1.50 2.59
CA ASP A 11 -3.70 2.00 3.76
C ASP A 11 -2.65 2.37 4.81
N VAL A 12 -2.59 3.63 5.22
CA VAL A 12 -1.56 4.13 6.16
C VAL A 12 -2.18 4.56 7.47
N ARG A 13 -1.60 4.11 8.59
CA ARG A 13 -1.97 4.54 9.94
C ARG A 13 -0.69 4.77 10.74
N ASN A 14 -0.63 5.89 11.46
CA ASN A 14 0.53 6.26 12.30
C ASN A 14 1.89 6.22 11.57
N GLY A 15 1.90 6.45 10.25
CA GLY A 15 3.13 6.46 9.45
C GLY A 15 3.55 5.10 8.87
N THR A 16 2.81 4.03 9.17
CA THR A 16 3.10 2.67 8.65
C THR A 16 1.95 2.17 7.79
N VAL A 17 2.26 1.40 6.74
CA VAL A 17 1.24 0.69 5.96
C VAL A 17 0.63 -0.41 6.82
N VAL A 18 -0.69 -0.48 6.86
CA VAL A 18 -1.43 -1.49 7.62
C VAL A 18 -2.25 -2.38 6.71
N LYS A 19 -2.44 -3.64 7.11
CA LYS A 19 -3.37 -4.56 6.45
C LYS A 19 -4.16 -5.35 7.50
N GLY A 20 -5.42 -5.58 7.20
CA GLY A 20 -6.35 -6.34 8.05
C GLY A 20 -7.72 -6.39 7.39
N THR A 21 -8.69 -6.96 8.08
CA THR A 21 -10.06 -7.14 7.54
C THR A 21 -11.04 -6.32 8.36
N ASN A 22 -11.82 -5.44 7.72
CA ASN A 22 -12.83 -4.63 8.42
C ASN A 22 -12.29 -3.94 9.70
N PHE A 23 -11.06 -3.40 9.63
CA PHE A 23 -10.34 -2.79 10.76
C PHE A 23 -10.02 -3.72 11.94
N LYS A 24 -10.21 -5.04 11.78
CA LYS A 24 -9.77 -6.08 12.71
C LYS A 24 -8.40 -6.62 12.29
N ASP A 25 -7.61 -7.02 13.29
CA ASP A 25 -6.29 -7.63 13.10
C ASP A 25 -5.38 -6.82 12.17
N LEU A 26 -5.37 -5.48 12.38
CA LEU A 26 -4.53 -4.58 11.62
C LEU A 26 -3.06 -4.83 11.98
N ASN A 27 -2.34 -5.38 11.02
CA ASN A 27 -0.90 -5.60 11.12
C ASN A 27 -0.16 -4.46 10.44
N GLU A 28 0.89 -3.97 11.08
CA GLU A 28 1.85 -3.04 10.50
C GLU A 28 2.79 -3.82 9.57
N ILE A 29 2.94 -3.33 8.34
CA ILE A 29 3.63 -4.03 7.26
C ILE A 29 4.99 -3.39 6.96
N SER A 30 4.99 -2.13 6.53
CA SER A 30 6.21 -1.46 6.04
C SER A 30 6.05 0.05 6.00
N SER A 31 7.16 0.75 5.74
CA SER A 31 7.13 2.16 5.39
C SER A 31 6.30 2.39 4.10
N PRO A 32 5.44 3.42 4.06
CA PRO A 32 4.72 3.80 2.84
C PRO A 32 5.65 4.20 1.70
N VAL A 33 6.79 4.81 2.02
CA VAL A 33 7.77 5.31 1.03
C VAL A 33 8.44 4.13 0.33
N GLU A 34 8.99 3.20 1.09
CA GLU A 34 9.66 2.00 0.55
C GLU A 34 8.71 1.18 -0.32
N LEU A 35 7.45 1.02 0.10
CA LEU A 35 6.48 0.24 -0.64
C LEU A 35 6.00 0.96 -1.92
N ALA A 36 5.91 2.29 -1.89
CA ALA A 36 5.61 3.08 -3.08
C ALA A 36 6.75 3.01 -4.11
N GLU A 37 8.00 3.11 -3.66
CA GLU A 37 9.19 2.94 -4.51
C GLU A 37 9.23 1.54 -5.14
N TYR A 38 8.93 0.49 -4.37
CA TYR A 38 8.84 -0.87 -4.88
C TYR A 38 7.81 -1.01 -6.02
N TYR A 39 6.60 -0.45 -5.84
CA TYR A 39 5.56 -0.51 -6.87
C TYR A 39 5.84 0.37 -8.09
N SER A 40 6.64 1.44 -7.95
CA SER A 40 6.94 2.37 -9.04
C SER A 40 8.20 2.04 -9.84
N SER A 41 9.12 1.24 -9.28
CA SER A 41 10.44 0.98 -9.85
C SER A 41 10.48 -0.15 -10.90
N HIS A 42 9.32 -0.75 -11.20
CA HIS A 42 9.11 -1.76 -12.23
C HIS A 42 8.25 -1.20 -13.37
#